data_AF-A0A1G0G8T6-F1
#
_entry.id   AF-A0A1G0G8T6-F1
#
_cell.length_a   1.000
_cell.length_b   1.000
_cell.length_c   1.000
_cell.angle_alpha   90.00
_cell.angle_beta   90.00
_cell.angle_gamma   90.00
#
_symmetry.space_group_name_H-M   'P 1'
#
loop_
_entity.id
_entity.type
_entity.pdbx_description
1 polymer ?
#
loop_
_entity_poly.entity_id
_entity_poly.type
_entity_poly.pdbx_seq_one_letter_code
_entity_poly.pdbx_strand_id
1 'polypeptide(L)'
;MLPRHVAIVMDGNGRWAQQRFMPRIVGHRAGVKSVQKAIDFCVKNHIQVLSLFALSVENFQSRPESEVQFLISLLSEMLLKNLNEMHQNNIRIQIMGDVSVFQSNVRAHIEAAQSQTKNNTGLTLVIAVNYSGRWDIFQAAQKLSKHVIDHQLDPLALTEKDFEPFLCLYDLPEPDLLIRTSGEQRISNFMLWQFAYTELCFVDVFWPDFNETIFSTAIASFQKRERRFGKTGEQLISN
;
A
#
# COMPACT_ATOMS: atom_id res chain seq x y z
N MET A 1 -1.21 -21.82 0.25
CA MET A 1 -1.63 -20.82 -0.76
C MET A 1 -0.78 -19.56 -0.59
N LEU A 2 -0.31 -18.93 -1.67
CA LEU A 2 0.36 -17.62 -1.58
C LEU A 2 -0.69 -16.48 -1.48
N PRO A 3 -0.40 -15.37 -0.79
CA PRO A 3 -1.28 -14.20 -0.82
C PRO A 3 -1.30 -13.60 -2.23
N ARG A 4 -2.48 -13.21 -2.71
CA ARG A 4 -2.66 -12.47 -3.96
C ARG A 4 -2.28 -11.01 -3.79
N HIS A 5 -2.59 -10.43 -2.62
CA HIS A 5 -2.28 -9.04 -2.29
C HIS A 5 -1.54 -8.96 -0.96
N VAL A 6 -0.34 -8.40 -0.99
CA VAL A 6 0.45 -8.06 0.20
C VAL A 6 0.48 -6.54 0.40
N ALA A 7 0.12 -6.09 1.59
CA ALA A 7 0.27 -4.71 2.02
C ALA A 7 1.47 -4.59 2.98
N ILE A 8 2.28 -3.54 2.86
CA ILE A 8 3.46 -3.33 3.69
C ILE A 8 3.49 -1.92 4.29
N VAL A 9 3.56 -1.85 5.61
CA VAL A 9 3.90 -0.62 6.35
C VAL A 9 5.41 -0.58 6.54
N MET A 10 6.07 0.30 5.78
CA MET A 10 7.54 0.45 5.69
C MET A 10 8.11 1.26 6.87
N ASP A 11 7.89 0.79 8.10
CA ASP A 11 8.29 1.47 9.34
C ASP A 11 9.77 1.18 9.70
N GLY A 12 10.37 2.09 10.46
CA GLY A 12 11.72 1.94 11.03
C GLY A 12 12.81 2.72 10.31
N ASN A 13 12.53 3.39 9.17
CA ASN A 13 13.53 4.15 8.40
C ASN A 13 14.32 5.16 9.26
N GLY A 14 13.64 6.04 9.99
CA GLY A 14 14.30 7.05 10.82
C GLY A 14 15.07 6.44 11.99
N ARG A 15 14.52 5.41 12.65
CA ARG A 15 15.16 4.71 13.78
C ARG A 15 16.42 3.97 13.34
N TRP A 16 16.38 3.33 12.17
CA TRP A 16 17.52 2.66 11.56
C TRP A 16 18.71 3.61 11.33
N ALA A 17 18.45 4.84 10.90
CA ALA A 17 19.48 5.86 10.70
C ALA A 17 20.01 6.40 12.03
N GLN A 18 19.11 6.68 12.98
CA GLN A 18 19.47 7.17 14.32
C GLN A 18 20.38 6.19 15.07
N GLN A 19 20.13 4.88 14.98
CA GLN A 19 21.01 3.86 15.58
C GLN A 19 22.43 3.86 14.99
N ARG A 20 22.62 4.45 13.81
CA ARG A 20 23.91 4.58 13.12
C ARG A 20 24.47 6.01 13.24
N PHE A 21 23.90 6.84 14.10
CA PHE A 21 24.25 8.27 14.26
C PHE A 21 24.12 9.07 12.95
N MET A 22 23.19 8.68 12.08
CA MET A 22 22.94 9.30 10.78
C MET A 22 21.61 10.07 10.76
N PRO A 23 21.49 11.12 9.90
CA PRO A 23 20.21 11.79 9.68
C PRO A 23 19.13 10.84 9.17
N ARG A 24 17.87 11.06 9.57
CA ARG A 24 16.69 10.23 9.19
C ARG A 24 16.55 10.01 7.68
N ILE A 25 16.91 11.03 6.90
CA ILE A 25 16.94 11.02 5.43
C ILE A 25 17.76 9.83 4.89
N VAL A 26 18.87 9.48 5.55
CA VAL A 26 19.72 8.35 5.14
C VAL A 26 18.96 7.03 5.23
N GLY A 27 18.16 6.85 6.29
CA GLY A 27 17.31 5.67 6.45
C GLY A 27 16.25 5.56 5.36
N HIS A 28 15.62 6.68 4.99
CA HIS A 28 14.66 6.70 3.88
C HIS A 28 15.29 6.34 2.53
N ARG A 29 16.50 6.83 2.24
CA ARG A 29 17.25 6.41 1.03
C ARG A 29 17.59 4.93 1.05
N ALA A 30 18.01 4.40 2.20
CA ALA A 30 18.30 2.97 2.35
C ALA A 30 17.02 2.13 2.14
N GLY A 31 15.87 2.63 2.60
CA GLY A 31 14.56 2.02 2.40
C GLY A 31 14.14 1.83 0.94
N VAL A 32 14.64 2.65 0.00
CA VAL A 32 14.36 2.46 -1.45
C VAL A 32 14.91 1.11 -1.95
N LYS A 33 16.05 0.66 -1.42
CA LYS A 33 16.60 -0.65 -1.78
C LYS A 33 15.69 -1.80 -1.32
N SER A 34 15.04 -1.64 -0.17
CA SER A 34 14.08 -2.62 0.34
C SER A 34 12.79 -2.63 -0.45
N VAL A 35 12.36 -1.48 -1.00
CA VAL A 35 11.24 -1.42 -1.96
C VAL A 35 11.54 -2.27 -3.18
N GLN A 36 12.72 -2.12 -3.79
CA GLN A 36 13.10 -2.92 -4.95
C GLN A 36 13.10 -4.41 -4.63
N LYS A 37 13.71 -4.82 -3.51
CA LYS A 37 13.70 -6.23 -3.07
C LYS A 37 12.29 -6.78 -2.87
N ALA A 38 11.37 -5.98 -2.34
CA ALA A 38 9.97 -6.38 -2.15
C ALA A 38 9.25 -6.55 -3.49
N ILE A 39 9.49 -5.64 -4.45
CA ILE A 39 8.97 -5.76 -5.82
C ILE A 39 9.51 -7.02 -6.49
N ASP A 40 10.83 -7.23 -6.47
CA ASP A 40 11.49 -8.39 -7.09
C ASP A 40 10.95 -9.70 -6.51
N PHE A 41 10.74 -9.76 -5.19
CA PHE A 41 10.14 -10.91 -4.53
C PHE A 41 8.70 -11.15 -5.02
N CYS A 42 7.88 -10.11 -5.14
CA CYS A 42 6.50 -10.24 -5.61
C CYS A 42 6.43 -10.69 -7.06
N VAL A 43 7.27 -10.13 -7.94
CA VAL A 43 7.38 -10.54 -9.34
C VAL A 43 7.81 -12.00 -9.46
N LYS A 44 8.88 -12.39 -8.73
CA LYS A 44 9.41 -13.77 -8.72
C LYS A 44 8.38 -14.80 -8.23
N ASN A 45 7.53 -14.42 -7.27
CA ASN A 45 6.54 -15.33 -6.67
C ASN A 45 5.12 -15.15 -7.22
N HIS A 46 4.95 -14.38 -8.29
CA HIS A 46 3.65 -14.11 -8.93
C HIS A 46 2.57 -13.57 -7.97
N ILE A 47 2.97 -12.75 -7.01
CA ILE A 47 2.03 -11.98 -6.19
C ILE A 47 1.38 -10.92 -7.08
N GLN A 48 0.05 -10.79 -7.02
CA GLN A 48 -0.71 -9.94 -7.95
C GLN A 48 -0.61 -8.46 -7.59
N VAL A 49 -0.66 -8.13 -6.30
CA VAL A 49 -0.68 -6.76 -5.81
C VAL A 49 0.27 -6.57 -4.64
N LEU A 50 1.07 -5.50 -4.70
CA LEU A 50 1.90 -5.03 -3.60
C LEU A 50 1.51 -3.60 -3.26
N SER A 51 0.94 -3.38 -2.07
CA SER A 51 0.60 -2.05 -1.55
C SER A 51 1.63 -1.56 -0.54
N LEU A 52 2.26 -0.42 -0.81
CA LEU A 52 3.28 0.17 0.05
C LEU A 52 2.77 1.43 0.72
N PHE A 53 2.84 1.49 2.06
CA PHE A 53 2.46 2.70 2.80
C PHE A 53 3.62 3.69 2.88
N ALA A 54 3.66 4.65 1.93
CA ALA A 54 4.79 5.57 1.78
C ALA A 54 4.64 6.84 2.63
N LEU A 55 3.50 7.54 2.53
CA LEU A 55 3.18 8.69 3.38
C LEU A 55 1.69 8.71 3.76
N SER A 56 1.40 8.82 5.05
CA SER A 56 0.03 9.00 5.54
C SER A 56 -0.39 10.47 5.59
N VAL A 57 -1.71 10.75 5.64
CA VAL A 57 -2.22 12.12 5.86
C VAL A 57 -1.64 12.71 7.16
N GLU A 58 -1.55 11.91 8.21
CA GLU A 58 -0.99 12.34 9.49
C GLU A 58 0.51 12.68 9.38
N ASN A 59 1.26 12.04 8.46
CA ASN A 59 2.66 12.41 8.22
C ASN A 59 2.79 13.78 7.57
N PHE A 60 1.89 14.17 6.67
CA PHE A 60 1.85 15.52 6.11
C PHE A 60 1.58 16.57 7.19
N GLN A 61 0.73 16.25 8.16
CA GLN A 61 0.32 17.18 9.21
C GLN A 61 1.35 17.32 10.34
N SER A 62 2.04 16.23 10.70
CA SER A 62 2.83 16.16 11.94
C SER A 62 4.35 16.19 11.75
N ARG A 63 4.87 15.87 10.55
CA ARG A 63 6.32 15.84 10.32
C ARG A 63 6.86 17.21 9.89
N PRO A 64 8.15 17.48 10.12
CA PRO A 64 8.79 18.68 9.59
C PRO A 64 8.61 18.78 8.07
N GLU A 65 8.30 19.97 7.56
CA GLU A 65 8.07 20.21 6.14
C GLU A 65 9.23 19.73 5.27
N SER A 66 10.47 19.91 5.73
CA SER A 66 11.67 19.44 5.03
C SER A 66 11.73 17.91 4.90
N GLU A 67 11.24 17.14 5.88
CA GLU A 67 11.14 15.69 5.79
C GLU A 67 10.04 15.28 4.79
N VAL A 68 8.89 15.97 4.82
CA VAL A 68 7.79 15.72 3.87
C VAL A 68 8.23 16.01 2.42
N GLN A 69 8.82 17.18 2.17
CA GLN A 69 9.33 17.54 0.85
C GLN A 69 10.42 16.57 0.36
N PHE A 70 11.29 16.12 1.26
CA PHE A 70 12.27 15.10 0.91
C PHE A 70 11.59 13.80 0.45
N LEU A 71 10.59 13.31 1.19
CA LEU A 71 9.89 12.08 0.84
C LEU A 71 9.12 12.19 -0.49
N ILE A 72 8.52 13.35 -0.78
CA ILE A 72 7.88 13.64 -2.06
C ILE A 72 8.91 13.62 -3.20
N SER A 73 10.08 14.24 -2.98
CA SER A 73 11.16 14.22 -3.98
C SER A 73 11.67 12.81 -4.24
N LEU A 74 11.78 11.98 -3.19
CA LEU A 74 12.21 10.59 -3.29
C LEU A 74 11.21 9.73 -4.07
N LEU A 75 9.90 9.91 -3.84
CA LEU A 75 8.85 9.28 -4.63
C LEU A 75 8.98 9.66 -6.11
N SER A 76 9.07 10.96 -6.38
CA SER A 76 9.17 11.49 -7.74
C SER A 76 10.42 10.96 -8.47
N GLU A 77 11.56 10.91 -7.77
CA GLU A 77 12.82 10.38 -8.30
C GLU A 77 12.71 8.88 -8.62
N MET A 78 12.10 8.11 -7.73
CA MET A 78 11.89 6.67 -7.91
C MET A 78 10.97 6.39 -9.10
N LEU A 79 9.86 7.11 -9.23
CA LEU A 79 8.96 6.98 -10.37
C LEU A 79 9.69 7.31 -11.68
N LEU A 80 10.37 8.45 -11.75
CA LEU A 80 11.08 8.85 -12.97
C LEU A 80 12.19 7.88 -13.39
N LYS A 81 13.07 7.50 -12.45
CA LYS A 81 14.24 6.68 -12.76
C LYS A 81 13.89 5.25 -13.12
N ASN A 82 12.85 4.70 -12.49
CA ASN A 82 12.53 3.28 -12.60
C ASN A 82 11.34 3.00 -13.52
N LEU A 83 10.64 4.02 -14.05
CA LEU A 83 9.43 3.81 -14.86
C LEU A 83 9.65 2.89 -16.06
N ASN A 84 10.71 3.10 -16.84
CA ASN A 84 10.98 2.27 -18.01
C ASN A 84 11.27 0.82 -17.62
N GLU A 85 12.05 0.61 -16.56
CA GLU A 85 12.34 -0.73 -16.04
C GLU A 85 11.07 -1.41 -15.50
N MET A 86 10.26 -0.70 -14.71
CA MET A 86 8.97 -1.20 -14.21
C MET A 86 8.04 -1.56 -15.37
N HIS A 87 7.98 -0.74 -16.41
CA HIS A 87 7.18 -1.02 -17.59
C HIS A 87 7.66 -2.27 -18.33
N GLN A 88 8.97 -2.40 -18.55
CA GLN A 88 9.58 -3.59 -19.17
C GLN A 88 9.35 -4.86 -18.36
N ASN A 89 9.35 -4.75 -17.02
CA ASN A 89 9.04 -5.85 -16.10
C ASN A 89 7.53 -6.11 -15.95
N ASN A 90 6.69 -5.53 -16.82
CA ASN A 90 5.24 -5.69 -16.84
C ASN A 90 4.57 -5.31 -15.50
N ILE A 91 5.09 -4.31 -14.79
CA ILE A 91 4.54 -3.81 -13.53
C ILE A 91 3.53 -2.69 -13.84
N ARG A 92 2.31 -2.77 -13.30
CA ARG A 92 1.30 -1.70 -13.33
C ARG A 92 1.46 -0.83 -12.09
N ILE A 93 1.68 0.48 -12.25
CA ILE A 93 1.80 1.41 -11.14
C ILE A 93 0.43 2.04 -10.86
N GLN A 94 0.04 2.13 -9.59
CA GLN A 94 -1.17 2.81 -9.15
C GLN A 94 -0.89 3.62 -7.88
N ILE A 95 -1.29 4.88 -7.87
CA ILE A 95 -1.17 5.74 -6.69
C ILE A 95 -2.50 5.74 -5.93
N MET A 96 -2.41 5.53 -4.62
CA MET A 96 -3.54 5.57 -3.69
C MET A 96 -3.40 6.78 -2.75
N GLY A 97 -4.43 7.63 -2.69
CA GLY A 97 -4.44 8.83 -1.85
C GLY A 97 -4.68 10.12 -2.61
N ASP A 98 -4.57 11.26 -1.91
CA ASP A 98 -4.81 12.58 -2.52
C ASP A 98 -3.53 13.14 -3.15
N VAL A 99 -3.47 13.08 -4.47
CA VAL A 99 -2.37 13.63 -5.26
C VAL A 99 -2.51 15.13 -5.57
N SER A 100 -3.66 15.74 -5.29
CA SER A 100 -3.93 17.14 -5.61
C SER A 100 -3.05 18.10 -4.80
N VAL A 101 -2.57 17.65 -3.63
CA VAL A 101 -1.66 18.40 -2.76
C VAL A 101 -0.25 18.58 -3.36
N PHE A 102 0.09 17.83 -4.41
CA PHE A 102 1.42 17.85 -4.99
C PHE A 102 1.61 18.96 -6.02
N GLN A 103 2.85 19.44 -6.10
CA GLN A 103 3.28 20.35 -7.18
C GLN A 103 3.08 19.70 -8.55
N SER A 104 2.90 20.53 -9.59
CA SER A 104 2.55 20.08 -10.94
C SER A 104 3.55 19.11 -11.54
N ASN A 105 4.85 19.28 -11.28
CA ASN A 105 5.90 18.36 -11.71
C ASN A 105 5.73 16.94 -11.13
N VAL A 106 5.45 16.83 -9.82
CA VAL A 106 5.24 15.53 -9.15
C VAL A 106 3.96 14.86 -9.66
N ARG A 107 2.88 15.63 -9.85
CA ARG A 107 1.64 15.13 -10.46
C ARG A 107 1.87 14.60 -11.87
N ALA A 108 2.62 15.33 -12.69
CA ALA A 108 2.97 14.89 -14.05
C ALA A 108 3.75 13.57 -14.06
N HIS A 109 4.68 13.36 -13.12
CA HIS A 109 5.41 12.09 -13.02
C HIS A 109 4.51 10.93 -12.58
N ILE A 110 3.59 11.17 -11.63
CA ILE A 110 2.58 10.19 -11.22
C ILE A 110 1.68 9.81 -12.40
N GLU A 111 1.16 10.81 -13.12
CA GLU A 111 0.31 10.60 -14.30
C GLU A 111 1.03 9.84 -15.40
N ALA A 112 2.28 10.21 -15.71
CA ALA A 112 3.11 9.50 -16.69
C ALA A 112 3.32 8.04 -16.30
N ALA A 113 3.65 7.78 -15.02
CA ALA A 113 3.88 6.43 -14.52
C ALA A 113 2.64 5.54 -14.63
N GLN A 114 1.48 6.03 -14.19
CA GLN A 114 0.22 5.30 -14.28
C GLN A 114 -0.21 5.12 -15.74
N SER A 115 -0.08 6.14 -16.59
CA SER A 115 -0.48 6.07 -18.00
C SER A 115 0.36 5.09 -18.81
N GLN A 116 1.69 5.11 -18.64
CA GLN A 116 2.62 4.21 -19.34
C GLN A 116 2.41 2.75 -18.93
N THR A 117 2.04 2.49 -17.67
CA THR A 117 1.93 1.13 -17.13
C THR A 117 0.49 0.62 -17.03
N LYS A 118 -0.52 1.39 -17.45
CA LYS A 118 -1.95 1.05 -17.27
C LYS A 118 -2.38 -0.30 -17.86
N ASN A 119 -1.74 -0.72 -18.94
CA ASN A 119 -2.06 -1.96 -19.66
C ASN A 119 -1.19 -3.14 -19.22
N ASN A 120 -0.27 -2.92 -18.28
CA ASN A 120 0.58 -3.99 -17.77
C ASN A 120 -0.26 -4.97 -16.95
N THR A 121 0.03 -6.26 -17.10
CA THR A 121 -0.76 -7.37 -16.54
C THR A 121 -0.02 -8.16 -15.47
N GLY A 122 1.22 -7.77 -15.15
CA GLY A 122 2.02 -8.38 -14.09
C GLY A 122 1.67 -7.83 -12.72
N LEU A 123 2.68 -7.59 -11.89
CA LEU A 123 2.49 -7.03 -10.54
C LEU A 123 1.81 -5.65 -10.62
N THR A 124 0.73 -5.45 -9.87
CA THR A 124 0.21 -4.10 -9.60
C THR A 124 0.90 -3.55 -8.35
N LEU A 125 1.79 -2.57 -8.55
CA LEU A 125 2.45 -1.83 -7.48
C LEU A 125 1.61 -0.63 -7.07
N VAL A 126 1.00 -0.72 -5.91
CA VAL A 126 0.21 0.35 -5.29
C VAL A 126 1.11 1.13 -4.33
N ILE A 127 1.14 2.45 -4.49
CA ILE A 127 1.89 3.33 -3.58
C ILE A 127 0.92 4.30 -2.92
N ALA A 128 0.78 4.16 -1.60
CA ALA A 128 -0.10 4.99 -0.80
C ALA A 128 0.62 6.27 -0.34
N VAL A 129 0.15 7.42 -0.81
CA VAL A 129 0.75 8.75 -0.58
C VAL A 129 -0.32 9.75 -0.23
N ASN A 130 -0.11 10.52 0.85
CA ASN A 130 -1.14 11.37 1.42
C ASN A 130 -2.47 10.63 1.58
N TYR A 131 -2.38 9.39 2.08
CA TYR A 131 -3.49 8.46 2.22
C TYR A 131 -3.68 8.06 3.67
N SER A 132 -4.92 7.96 4.12
CA SER A 132 -5.28 7.23 5.34
C SER A 132 -6.67 6.61 5.17
N GLY A 133 -6.95 5.49 5.83
CA GLY A 133 -8.20 4.75 5.65
C GLY A 133 -9.43 5.53 6.11
N ARG A 134 -9.33 6.34 7.18
CA ARG A 134 -10.41 7.29 7.53
C ARG A 134 -10.68 8.33 6.45
N TRP A 135 -9.61 8.84 5.81
CA TRP A 135 -9.75 9.77 4.70
C TRP A 135 -10.40 9.07 3.50
N ASP A 136 -10.01 7.84 3.19
CA ASP A 136 -10.56 7.05 2.08
C ASP A 136 -12.07 6.82 2.23
N ILE A 137 -12.49 6.32 3.40
CA ILE A 137 -13.90 6.10 3.73
C ILE A 137 -14.69 7.41 3.65
N PHE A 138 -14.13 8.52 4.16
CA PHE A 138 -14.78 9.82 4.08
C PHE A 138 -14.93 10.31 2.63
N GLN A 139 -13.88 10.19 1.81
CA GLN A 139 -13.96 10.54 0.38
C GLN A 139 -14.95 9.66 -0.37
N ALA A 140 -14.98 8.36 -0.09
CA ALA A 140 -15.95 7.44 -0.68
C ALA A 140 -17.39 7.82 -0.32
N ALA A 141 -17.64 8.18 0.95
CA ALA A 141 -18.95 8.63 1.41
C ALA A 141 -19.40 9.94 0.72
N GLN A 142 -18.48 10.89 0.51
CA GLN A 142 -18.77 12.12 -0.24
C GLN A 142 -19.11 11.83 -1.71
N LYS A 143 -18.35 10.94 -2.36
CA LYS A 143 -18.60 10.55 -3.76
C LYS A 143 -19.92 9.80 -3.91
N LEU A 144 -20.21 8.86 -3.01
CA LEU A 144 -21.49 8.13 -3.00
C LEU A 144 -22.66 9.09 -2.78
N SER A 145 -22.54 10.01 -1.83
CA SER A 145 -23.60 11.01 -1.58
C SER A 145 -23.89 11.85 -2.82
N LYS A 146 -22.84 12.28 -3.54
CA LYS A 146 -23.01 12.99 -4.82
C LYS A 146 -23.69 12.10 -5.86
N HIS A 147 -23.28 10.83 -5.97
CA HIS A 147 -23.89 9.87 -6.89
C HIS A 147 -25.38 9.65 -6.59
N VAL A 148 -25.75 9.49 -5.32
CA VAL A 148 -27.15 9.36 -4.87
C VAL A 148 -27.99 10.57 -5.29
N ILE A 149 -27.46 11.79 -5.10
CA ILE A 149 -28.15 13.03 -5.49
C ILE A 149 -28.29 13.11 -7.02
N ASP A 150 -27.19 12.91 -7.75
CA ASP A 150 -27.15 13.07 -9.22
C ASP A 150 -28.06 12.04 -9.92
N HIS A 151 -28.26 10.86 -9.33
CA HIS A 151 -29.06 9.76 -9.88
C HIS A 151 -30.40 9.51 -9.16
N GLN A 152 -30.75 10.35 -8.18
CA GLN A 152 -32.01 10.26 -7.41
C GLN A 152 -32.25 8.86 -6.79
N LEU A 153 -31.21 8.27 -6.22
CA LEU A 153 -31.29 6.96 -5.58
C LEU A 153 -31.85 7.06 -4.16
N ASP A 154 -32.48 6.00 -3.65
CA ASP A 154 -32.83 5.89 -2.23
C ASP A 154 -31.61 5.41 -1.43
N PRO A 155 -31.03 6.22 -0.52
CA PRO A 155 -29.87 5.83 0.26
C PRO A 155 -30.13 4.62 1.18
N LEU A 156 -31.38 4.36 1.57
CA LEU A 156 -31.73 3.22 2.43
C LEU A 156 -31.78 1.88 1.66
N ALA A 157 -31.81 1.94 0.33
CA ALA A 157 -31.75 0.76 -0.53
C ALA A 157 -30.31 0.32 -0.85
N LEU A 158 -29.31 1.17 -0.52
CA LEU A 158 -27.90 0.88 -0.79
C LEU A 158 -27.32 -0.13 0.20
N THR A 159 -26.38 -0.93 -0.29
CA THR A 159 -25.67 -1.95 0.45
C THR A 159 -24.18 -1.63 0.54
N GLU A 160 -23.45 -2.44 1.32
CA GLU A 160 -21.99 -2.38 1.38
C GLU A 160 -21.33 -2.49 -0.02
N LYS A 161 -21.90 -3.32 -0.90
CA LYS A 161 -21.42 -3.50 -2.28
C LYS A 161 -21.62 -2.28 -3.15
N ASP A 162 -22.61 -1.45 -2.85
CA ASP A 162 -22.85 -0.19 -3.57
C ASP A 162 -21.87 0.90 -3.09
N PHE A 163 -21.28 0.75 -1.91
CA PHE A 163 -20.26 1.66 -1.37
C PHE A 163 -18.85 1.34 -1.87
N GLU A 164 -18.50 0.05 -2.01
CA GLU A 164 -17.17 -0.43 -2.41
C GLU A 164 -16.57 0.30 -3.63
N PRO A 165 -17.31 0.56 -4.74
CA PRO A 165 -16.76 1.22 -5.93
C PRO A 165 -16.23 2.65 -5.68
N PHE A 166 -16.59 3.27 -4.57
CA PHE A 166 -16.17 4.63 -4.22
C PHE A 166 -14.88 4.67 -3.38
N LEU A 167 -14.46 3.53 -2.82
CA LEU A 167 -13.21 3.37 -2.09
C LEU A 167 -12.01 3.29 -3.03
N CYS A 168 -10.83 3.63 -2.52
CA CYS A 168 -9.59 3.38 -3.25
C CYS A 168 -9.39 1.89 -3.51
N LEU A 169 -8.92 1.57 -4.73
CA LEU A 169 -8.51 0.22 -5.15
C LEU A 169 -9.62 -0.84 -5.15
N TYR A 170 -10.90 -0.44 -5.26
CA TYR A 170 -12.02 -1.39 -5.30
C TYR A 170 -11.88 -2.45 -6.41
N ASP A 171 -11.14 -2.13 -7.48
CA ASP A 171 -10.90 -2.99 -8.64
C ASP A 171 -9.80 -4.04 -8.40
N LEU A 172 -9.14 -4.00 -7.24
CA LEU A 172 -8.07 -4.92 -6.86
C LEU A 172 -8.55 -5.92 -5.80
N PRO A 173 -7.94 -7.13 -5.73
CA PRO A 173 -8.22 -8.06 -4.64
C PRO A 173 -7.90 -7.43 -3.29
N GLU A 174 -8.68 -7.74 -2.25
CA GLU A 174 -8.40 -7.29 -0.89
C GLU A 174 -7.05 -7.85 -0.39
N PRO A 175 -6.32 -7.12 0.48
CA PRO A 175 -5.10 -7.59 1.09
C PRO A 175 -5.30 -8.91 1.84
N ASP A 176 -4.52 -9.93 1.49
CA ASP A 176 -4.49 -11.19 2.22
C ASP A 176 -3.56 -11.10 3.43
N LEU A 177 -2.46 -10.37 3.29
CA LEU A 177 -1.40 -10.23 4.28
C LEU A 177 -0.97 -8.77 4.43
N LEU A 178 -0.99 -8.27 5.66
CA LEU A 178 -0.28 -7.06 6.06
C LEU A 178 1.05 -7.45 6.69
N ILE A 179 2.15 -6.87 6.21
CA ILE A 179 3.46 -6.91 6.85
C ILE A 179 3.75 -5.52 7.41
N ARG A 180 4.13 -5.44 8.68
CA ARG A 180 4.67 -4.21 9.27
C ARG A 180 6.03 -4.46 9.91
N THR A 181 6.99 -3.65 9.50
CA THR A 181 8.36 -3.66 10.03
C THR A 181 8.47 -2.88 11.34
N SER A 182 9.66 -2.91 11.95
CA SER A 182 10.07 -2.22 13.18
C SER A 182 9.49 -2.70 14.52
N GLY A 183 8.74 -3.82 14.51
CA GLY A 183 8.14 -4.41 15.71
C GLY A 183 6.87 -3.71 16.23
N GLU A 184 6.44 -2.61 15.60
CA GLU A 184 5.23 -1.91 15.99
C GLU A 184 3.97 -2.70 15.61
N GLN A 185 3.10 -2.99 16.58
CA GLN A 185 1.90 -3.82 16.39
C GLN A 185 0.63 -2.99 16.24
N ARG A 186 0.52 -2.26 15.12
CA ARG A 186 -0.68 -1.48 14.75
C ARG A 186 -0.75 -1.30 13.24
N ILE A 187 -1.93 -0.97 12.72
CA ILE A 187 -2.11 -0.70 11.27
C ILE A 187 -1.91 0.79 10.90
N SER A 188 -1.96 1.69 11.90
CA SER A 188 -1.72 3.13 11.71
C SER A 188 -2.58 3.79 10.62
N ASN A 189 -3.90 3.53 10.64
CA ASN A 189 -4.85 4.12 9.69
C ASN A 189 -4.55 3.74 8.23
N PHE A 190 -3.89 2.61 7.97
CA PHE A 190 -3.69 2.06 6.64
C PHE A 190 -4.82 1.10 6.28
N MET A 191 -5.39 1.23 5.07
CA MET A 191 -6.41 0.38 4.44
C MET A 191 -7.47 -0.16 5.41
N LEU A 192 -8.11 0.73 6.18
CA LEU A 192 -9.01 0.34 7.28
C LEU A 192 -10.14 -0.58 6.84
N TRP A 193 -10.76 -0.26 5.70
CA TRP A 193 -11.84 -1.06 5.14
C TRP A 193 -11.33 -2.40 4.63
N GLN A 194 -10.30 -2.35 3.79
CA GLN A 194 -9.76 -3.51 3.10
C GLN A 194 -9.05 -4.50 4.04
N PHE A 195 -8.71 -4.09 5.28
CA PHE A 195 -8.07 -4.96 6.27
C PHE A 195 -9.04 -5.79 7.12
N ALA A 196 -10.35 -5.77 6.85
CA ALA A 196 -11.37 -6.48 7.65
C ALA A 196 -11.05 -7.97 7.89
N TYR A 197 -10.46 -8.66 6.91
CA TYR A 197 -10.09 -10.09 6.99
C TYR A 197 -8.64 -10.38 6.60
N THR A 198 -7.77 -9.38 6.72
CA THR A 198 -6.34 -9.49 6.41
C THR A 198 -5.57 -10.12 7.56
N GLU A 199 -4.66 -11.05 7.26
CA GLU A 199 -3.72 -11.58 8.25
C GLU A 199 -2.65 -10.54 8.57
N LEU A 200 -2.34 -10.36 9.86
CA LEU A 200 -1.38 -9.36 10.31
C LEU A 200 -0.06 -10.03 10.71
N CYS A 201 1.04 -9.61 10.08
CA CYS A 201 2.40 -10.06 10.38
C CYS A 201 3.27 -8.87 10.78
N PHE A 202 3.69 -8.86 12.04
CA PHE A 202 4.60 -7.85 12.59
C PHE A 202 6.00 -8.45 12.68
N VAL A 203 7.01 -7.76 12.15
CA VAL A 203 8.40 -8.21 12.16
C VAL A 203 9.30 -7.21 12.85
N ASP A 204 10.19 -7.71 13.72
CA ASP A 204 11.15 -6.94 14.52
C ASP A 204 12.41 -6.59 13.71
N VAL A 205 12.22 -6.11 12.48
CA VAL A 205 13.31 -5.66 11.59
C VAL A 205 12.94 -4.29 11.04
N PHE A 206 13.88 -3.35 10.99
CA PHE A 206 13.61 -2.06 10.35
C PHE A 206 13.55 -2.19 8.84
N TRP A 207 12.72 -1.35 8.20
CA TRP A 207 12.52 -1.40 6.75
C TRP A 207 13.82 -1.43 5.91
N PRO A 208 14.87 -0.64 6.20
CA PRO A 208 16.11 -0.71 5.42
C PRO A 208 16.86 -2.06 5.49
N ASP A 209 16.60 -2.87 6.51
CA ASP A 209 17.17 -4.21 6.66
C ASP A 209 16.24 -5.33 6.11
N PHE A 210 15.03 -4.97 5.67
CA PHE A 210 14.07 -5.89 5.05
C PHE A 210 14.63 -6.50 3.75
N ASN A 211 14.46 -7.81 3.59
CA ASN A 211 15.05 -8.59 2.51
C ASN A 211 14.19 -9.82 2.15
N GLU A 212 14.64 -10.58 1.14
CA GLU A 212 13.95 -11.77 0.62
C GLU A 212 13.64 -12.81 1.71
N THR A 213 14.60 -13.06 2.61
CA THR A 213 14.45 -14.05 3.70
C THR A 213 13.35 -13.63 4.68
N ILE A 214 13.31 -12.34 5.04
CA ILE A 214 12.29 -11.81 5.95
C ILE A 214 10.92 -11.85 5.27
N PHE A 215 10.85 -11.48 3.99
CA PHE A 215 9.60 -11.54 3.22
C PHE A 215 9.11 -13.00 3.13
N SER A 216 9.97 -13.93 2.76
CA SER A 216 9.64 -15.36 2.72
C SER A 216 9.15 -15.89 4.08
N THR A 217 9.72 -15.41 5.18
CA THR A 217 9.28 -15.80 6.53
C THR A 217 7.88 -15.28 6.83
N ALA A 218 7.56 -14.05 6.43
CA ALA A 218 6.22 -13.48 6.57
C ALA A 218 5.18 -14.24 5.73
N ILE A 219 5.53 -14.62 4.50
CA ILE A 219 4.68 -15.47 3.64
C ILE A 219 4.47 -16.85 4.25
N ALA A 220 5.51 -17.48 4.80
CA ALA A 220 5.39 -18.78 5.46
C ALA A 220 4.50 -18.70 6.72
N SER A 221 4.53 -17.57 7.44
CA SER A 221 3.62 -17.30 8.56
C SER A 221 2.16 -17.23 8.08
N PHE A 222 1.90 -16.52 6.99
CA PHE A 222 0.57 -16.47 6.36
C PHE A 222 0.07 -17.86 5.94
N GLN A 223 0.93 -18.67 5.32
CA GLN A 223 0.57 -20.01 4.83
C GLN A 223 0.14 -20.99 5.93
N LYS A 224 0.52 -20.75 7.18
CA LYS A 224 0.11 -21.55 8.33
C LYS A 224 -1.23 -21.14 8.92
N ARG A 225 -1.80 -20.00 8.49
CA ARG A 225 -3.09 -19.49 8.98
C ARG A 225 -4.22 -20.24 8.29
N GLU A 226 -5.22 -20.62 9.08
CA GLU A 226 -6.49 -21.13 8.57
C GLU A 226 -7.47 -19.95 8.47
N ARG A 227 -7.73 -19.47 7.25
CA ARG A 227 -8.60 -18.31 7.01
C ARG A 227 -10.05 -18.74 6.96
N ARG A 228 -10.78 -18.43 8.04
CA ARG A 228 -12.14 -18.93 8.24
C ARG A 228 -13.26 -17.98 7.80
N PHE A 229 -13.01 -16.67 7.72
CA PHE A 229 -14.02 -15.66 7.34
C PHE A 229 -15.36 -15.82 8.09
N GLY A 230 -15.28 -16.09 9.40
CA GLY A 230 -16.45 -16.33 10.25
C GLY A 230 -17.04 -17.76 10.21
N LYS A 231 -16.52 -18.66 9.37
CA LYS A 231 -16.89 -20.09 9.32
C LYS A 231 -16.19 -20.91 10.40
N THR A 232 -16.67 -22.12 10.68
CA THR A 232 -15.93 -23.12 11.49
C THR A 232 -14.90 -23.86 10.64
N GLY A 233 -13.89 -24.48 11.25
CA GLY A 233 -12.88 -25.25 10.52
C GLY A 233 -13.48 -26.45 9.76
N GLU A 234 -14.50 -27.08 10.32
CA GLU A 234 -15.24 -28.19 9.69
C GLU A 234 -15.97 -27.77 8.39
N GLN A 235 -16.41 -26.50 8.32
CA GLN A 235 -17.04 -25.92 7.13
C GLN A 235 -16.03 -25.60 6.01
N LEU A 236 -14.73 -25.59 6.30
CA LEU A 236 -13.68 -25.38 5.29
C LEU A 236 -13.29 -26.68 4.59
N ILE A 237 -13.48 -27.85 5.23
CA ILE A 237 -13.09 -29.18 4.70
C ILE A 237 -14.18 -29.74 3.77
N SER A 238 -15.39 -29.19 3.83
CA SER A 238 -16.57 -29.67 3.11
C SER A 238 -16.80 -29.00 1.74
N ASN A 239 -15.83 -28.23 1.22
CA ASN A 239 -15.85 -27.63 -0.12
C ASN A 239 -14.60 -27.97 -0.93
#